data_AF-A0A960VBU2-F1
#
_entry.id   AF-A0A960VBU2-F1
#
_cell.length_a   1.000
_cell.length_b   1.000
_cell.length_c   1.000
_cell.angle_alpha   90.00
_cell.angle_beta   90.00
_cell.angle_gamma   90.00
#
_symmetry.space_group_name_H-M   'P 1'
#
loop_
_entity.id
_entity.type
_entity.pdbx_description
1 polymer ?
#
loop_
_entity_poly.entity_id
_entity_poly.type
_entity_poly.pdbx_seq_one_letter_code
_entity_poly.pdbx_strand_id
1 'polypeptide(L)'
;MESSLKEKFHSIWKNSDPRIFISPARINIIGEHVDYLGGLVLPAAIHFVTEIAIAKNDLNKFRIHSVQFNESVEIEKLEYQKEKKWVNYVLGVLDEIKKEGFEFSGVDIVIDGNIPHGAGLSSSASLEVGIGYAISEIFELGLSREKIAIIGQRAENNFVGAKCGIMDQFVIATGKKDFCVLL
;
A
#
# COMPACT_ATOMS: atom_id res chain seq x y z
N MET A 1 17.10 9.98 -1.14
CA MET A 1 15.70 9.65 -1.50
C MET A 1 14.76 10.09 -0.39
N GLU A 2 14.96 9.69 0.88
CA GLU A 2 14.12 10.11 2.02
C GLU A 2 13.94 11.63 2.20
N SER A 3 15.00 12.43 2.01
CA SER A 3 14.95 13.89 2.17
C SER A 3 13.95 14.55 1.22
N SER A 4 13.77 14.01 0.00
CA SER A 4 12.87 14.62 -0.99
C SER A 4 11.40 14.38 -0.68
N LEU A 5 11.03 13.19 -0.17
CA LEU A 5 9.62 12.91 0.12
C LEU A 5 9.15 13.65 1.37
N LYS A 6 10.00 13.79 2.39
CA LYS A 6 9.71 14.65 3.55
C LYS A 6 9.51 16.11 3.15
N GLU A 7 10.36 16.65 2.27
CA GLU A 7 10.21 18.01 1.75
C GLU A 7 8.88 18.20 0.99
N LYS A 8 8.53 17.26 0.11
CA LYS A 8 7.22 17.25 -0.58
C LYS A 8 6.07 17.17 0.42
N PHE A 9 6.20 16.32 1.44
CA PHE A 9 5.20 16.21 2.49
C PHE A 9 4.99 17.55 3.19
N HIS A 10 6.05 18.23 3.63
CA HIS A 10 5.93 19.53 4.29
C HIS A 10 5.39 20.65 3.38
N SER A 11 5.66 20.58 2.08
CA SER A 11 5.14 21.57 1.13
C SER A 11 3.62 21.42 0.90
N ILE A 12 3.10 20.20 0.97
CA ILE A 12 1.67 19.89 0.79
C ILE A 12 0.92 19.96 2.14
N TRP A 13 1.41 19.25 3.15
CA TRP A 13 0.84 19.13 4.49
C TRP A 13 1.74 19.83 5.51
N LYS A 14 1.31 21.02 5.94
CA LYS A 14 2.06 21.82 6.92
C LYS A 14 1.92 21.23 8.32
N ASN A 15 2.95 21.45 9.15
CA ASN A 15 2.94 21.27 10.61
C ASN A 15 2.90 19.83 11.16
N SER A 16 3.32 18.83 10.39
CA SER A 16 3.55 17.46 10.89
C SER A 16 4.87 16.90 10.37
N ASP A 17 5.57 16.11 11.18
CA ASP A 17 6.79 15.38 10.77
C ASP A 17 6.40 13.95 10.34
N PRO A 18 6.52 13.61 9.05
CA PRO A 18 6.12 12.30 8.57
C PRO A 18 7.16 11.23 8.91
N ARG A 19 6.68 10.02 9.18
CA ARG A 19 7.49 8.80 9.06
C ARG A 19 7.46 8.33 7.61
N ILE A 20 8.60 7.81 7.14
CA ILE A 20 8.74 7.26 5.79
C ILE A 20 8.66 5.74 5.85
N PHE A 21 7.89 5.16 4.94
CA PHE A 21 7.75 3.73 4.73
C PHE A 21 8.03 3.42 3.27
N ILE A 22 8.65 2.25 3.04
CA ILE A 22 9.04 1.80 1.71
C ILE A 22 8.47 0.39 1.53
N SER A 23 7.79 0.18 0.41
CA SER A 23 7.23 -1.10 0.01
C SER A 23 7.81 -1.51 -1.34
N PRO A 24 8.39 -2.70 -1.50
CA PRO A 24 8.98 -3.12 -2.75
C PRO A 24 7.92 -3.57 -3.76
N ALA A 25 8.28 -3.52 -5.04
CA ALA A 25 7.62 -4.26 -6.10
C ALA A 25 8.09 -5.73 -6.07
N ARG A 26 7.56 -6.52 -7.01
CA ARG A 26 7.97 -7.92 -7.16
C ARG A 26 8.02 -8.35 -8.62
N ILE A 27 8.81 -9.38 -8.89
CA ILE A 27 8.69 -10.23 -10.08
C ILE A 27 8.20 -11.61 -9.68
N ASN A 28 7.65 -12.35 -10.63
CA ASN A 28 7.51 -13.78 -10.52
C ASN A 28 8.52 -14.48 -11.42
N ILE A 29 9.21 -15.49 -10.89
CA ILE A 29 10.23 -16.24 -11.65
C ILE A 29 9.54 -17.36 -12.44
N ILE A 30 8.59 -18.05 -11.81
CA ILE A 30 7.78 -19.10 -12.41
C ILE A 30 6.49 -19.33 -11.59
N GLY A 31 5.42 -19.77 -12.24
CA GLY A 31 4.14 -20.09 -11.59
C GLY A 31 2.99 -19.14 -11.95
N GLU A 32 2.96 -18.63 -13.18
CA GLU A 32 1.92 -17.71 -13.63
C GLU A 32 0.56 -18.40 -13.68
N HIS A 33 -0.48 -17.68 -13.25
CA HIS A 33 -1.88 -18.12 -13.37
C HIS A 33 -2.25 -19.39 -12.57
N VAL A 34 -1.41 -19.82 -11.62
CA VAL A 34 -1.69 -20.99 -10.78
C VAL A 34 -1.96 -20.65 -9.32
N ASP A 35 -1.61 -19.45 -8.85
CA ASP A 35 -1.78 -19.05 -7.44
C ASP A 35 -3.26 -19.07 -7.00
N TYR A 36 -4.16 -18.54 -7.84
CA TYR A 36 -5.60 -18.59 -7.60
C TYR A 36 -6.23 -19.98 -7.86
N LEU A 37 -5.44 -20.95 -8.34
CA LEU A 37 -5.84 -22.35 -8.51
C LEU A 37 -5.22 -23.27 -7.44
N GLY A 38 -4.49 -22.72 -6.47
CA GLY A 38 -3.79 -23.49 -5.43
C GLY A 38 -2.51 -24.18 -5.89
N GLY A 39 -1.94 -23.73 -7.03
CA GLY A 39 -0.62 -24.16 -7.49
C GLY A 39 0.51 -23.35 -6.84
N LEU A 40 1.73 -23.90 -6.95
CA LEU A 40 2.92 -23.27 -6.37
C LEU A 40 3.48 -22.16 -7.27
N VAL A 41 3.99 -21.10 -6.65
CA VAL A 41 4.63 -19.96 -7.32
C VAL A 41 5.97 -19.59 -6.69
N LEU A 42 6.89 -19.01 -7.47
CA LEU A 42 8.22 -18.62 -7.02
C LEU A 42 8.54 -17.15 -7.29
N PRO A 43 7.92 -16.20 -6.55
CA PRO A 43 8.22 -14.78 -6.71
C PRO A 43 9.39 -14.29 -5.85
N ALA A 44 9.85 -13.08 -6.18
CA ALA A 44 10.83 -12.33 -5.40
C ALA A 44 10.53 -10.83 -5.39
N ALA A 45 10.76 -10.18 -4.25
CA ALA A 45 10.71 -8.73 -4.14
C ALA A 45 11.92 -8.09 -4.86
N ILE A 46 11.74 -6.91 -5.45
CA ILE A 46 12.76 -6.20 -6.23
C ILE A 46 12.96 -4.77 -5.73
N HIS A 47 13.98 -4.09 -6.26
CA HIS A 47 14.42 -2.77 -5.79
C HIS A 47 13.54 -1.58 -6.24
N PHE A 48 12.55 -1.81 -7.11
CA PHE A 48 11.52 -0.79 -7.38
C PHE A 48 10.58 -0.70 -6.19
N VAL A 49 10.16 0.50 -5.81
CA VAL A 49 9.46 0.74 -4.56
C VAL A 49 8.34 1.78 -4.68
N THR A 50 7.33 1.62 -3.83
CA THR A 50 6.43 2.68 -3.40
C THR A 50 6.98 3.29 -2.11
N GLU A 51 7.14 4.61 -2.09
CA GLU A 51 7.53 5.37 -0.91
C GLU A 51 6.30 6.11 -0.34
N ILE A 52 6.14 6.06 0.97
CA ILE A 52 4.97 6.60 1.68
C ILE A 52 5.46 7.46 2.83
N ALA A 53 5.18 8.76 2.79
CA ALA A 53 5.32 9.66 3.91
C ALA A 53 3.97 9.81 4.60
N ILE A 54 3.90 9.52 5.90
CA ILE A 54 2.65 9.53 6.66
C ILE A 54 2.81 10.18 8.04
N ALA A 55 1.81 10.94 8.45
CA ALA A 55 1.67 11.44 9.82
C ALA A 55 0.20 11.37 10.26
N LYS A 56 -0.03 11.22 11.57
CA LYS A 56 -1.37 11.43 12.16
C LYS A 56 -1.76 12.90 11.97
N ASN A 57 -3.04 13.14 11.74
CA ASN A 57 -3.61 14.50 11.78
C ASN A 57 -4.73 14.58 12.82
N ASP A 58 -4.97 15.79 13.33
CA ASP A 58 -6.04 16.08 14.30
C ASP A 58 -7.34 16.51 13.60
N LEU A 59 -7.51 16.15 12.32
CA LEU A 59 -8.64 16.58 11.49
C LEU A 59 -9.71 15.49 11.34
N ASN A 60 -9.40 14.26 11.73
CA ASN A 60 -10.25 13.08 11.52
C ASN A 60 -10.58 12.85 10.04
N LYS A 61 -9.64 13.18 9.14
CA LYS A 61 -9.76 12.99 7.69
C LYS A 61 -8.54 12.27 7.13
N PHE A 62 -8.74 11.50 6.06
CA PHE A 62 -7.66 10.92 5.28
C PHE A 62 -7.30 11.89 4.15
N ARG A 63 -6.16 12.57 4.27
CA ARG A 63 -5.64 13.47 3.23
C ARG A 63 -4.50 12.77 2.51
N ILE A 64 -4.69 12.48 1.23
CA ILE A 64 -3.77 11.65 0.45
C ILE A 64 -3.32 12.43 -0.77
N HIS A 65 -2.03 12.49 -1.02
CA HIS A 65 -1.46 13.08 -2.23
C HIS A 65 -0.62 12.05 -2.99
N SER A 66 -0.81 11.97 -4.30
CA SER A 66 0.08 11.23 -5.20
C SER A 66 0.97 12.21 -5.94
N VAL A 67 2.29 12.09 -5.76
CA VAL A 67 3.27 12.91 -6.47
C VAL A 67 3.24 12.62 -7.97
N GLN A 68 3.13 11.35 -8.36
CA GLN A 68 3.13 10.94 -9.77
C GLN A 68 1.93 11.49 -10.54
N PHE A 69 0.75 11.56 -9.91
CA PHE A 69 -0.45 12.15 -10.50
C PHE A 69 -0.55 13.66 -10.25
N ASN A 70 0.24 14.20 -9.32
CA ASN A 70 0.11 15.56 -8.81
C ASN A 70 -1.33 15.89 -8.37
N GLU A 71 -1.94 14.95 -7.64
CA GLU A 71 -3.34 15.03 -7.20
C GLU A 71 -3.46 14.83 -5.70
N SER A 72 -4.32 15.64 -5.08
CA SER A 72 -4.74 15.48 -3.68
C SER A 72 -6.21 15.07 -3.56
N VAL A 73 -6.50 14.32 -2.51
CA VAL A 73 -7.86 13.95 -2.07
C VAL A 73 -7.97 14.08 -0.57
N GLU A 74 -9.15 14.48 -0.12
CA GLU A 74 -9.52 14.52 1.30
C GLU A 74 -10.79 13.68 1.47
N ILE A 75 -10.71 12.67 2.33
CA ILE A 75 -11.73 11.64 2.49
C ILE A 75 -12.12 11.55 3.95
N GLU A 76 -13.41 11.75 4.24
CA GLU A 76 -13.99 11.57 5.58
C GLU A 76 -14.62 10.19 5.74
N LYS A 77 -15.14 9.63 4.64
CA LYS A 77 -15.80 8.31 4.61
C LYS A 77 -15.12 7.42 3.58
N LEU A 78 -14.85 6.18 3.97
CA LEU A 78 -14.17 5.20 3.12
C LEU A 78 -15.15 4.63 2.07
N GLU A 79 -15.47 5.45 1.08
CA GLU A 79 -16.36 5.11 -0.03
C GLU A 79 -15.60 5.11 -1.36
N TYR A 80 -16.03 4.27 -2.29
CA TYR A 80 -15.40 4.11 -3.59
C TYR A 80 -15.41 5.42 -4.40
N GLN A 81 -14.25 5.82 -4.91
CA GLN A 81 -14.06 7.02 -5.71
C GLN A 81 -14.06 6.68 -7.21
N LYS A 82 -15.07 7.18 -7.94
CA LYS A 82 -15.23 6.91 -9.38
C LYS A 82 -14.23 7.66 -10.27
N GLU A 83 -13.95 8.91 -9.92
CA GLU A 83 -13.10 9.80 -10.72
C GLU A 83 -11.62 9.55 -10.45
N LYS A 84 -11.26 9.38 -9.17
CA LYS A 84 -9.87 9.21 -8.73
C LYS A 84 -9.58 7.77 -8.33
N LYS A 85 -9.67 6.85 -9.31
CA LYS A 85 -9.63 5.39 -9.06
C LYS A 85 -8.41 4.91 -8.30
N TRP A 86 -7.25 5.56 -8.45
CA TRP A 86 -6.01 5.18 -7.78
C TRP A 86 -6.12 5.23 -6.25
N VAL A 87 -6.94 6.15 -5.70
CA VAL A 87 -7.08 6.27 -4.24
C VAL A 87 -7.79 5.06 -3.63
N ASN A 88 -8.58 4.33 -4.42
CA ASN A 88 -9.35 3.18 -3.92
C ASN A 88 -8.46 2.05 -3.39
N TYR A 89 -7.21 1.94 -3.87
CA TYR A 89 -6.23 1.00 -3.31
C TYR A 89 -5.86 1.39 -1.86
N VAL A 90 -5.71 2.70 -1.59
CA VAL A 90 -5.48 3.20 -0.23
C VAL A 90 -6.72 3.04 0.63
N LEU A 91 -7.88 3.48 0.13
CA LEU A 91 -9.14 3.45 0.87
C LEU A 91 -9.58 2.02 1.21
N GLY A 92 -9.39 1.08 0.29
CA GLY A 92 -9.70 -0.33 0.52
C GLY A 92 -8.87 -0.92 1.65
N VAL A 93 -7.59 -0.58 1.75
CA VAL A 93 -6.74 -1.04 2.86
C VAL A 93 -7.21 -0.44 4.18
N LEU A 94 -7.51 0.86 4.21
CA LEU A 94 -8.03 1.50 5.43
C LEU A 94 -9.36 0.87 5.86
N ASP A 95 -10.24 0.56 4.91
CA ASP A 95 -11.54 -0.06 5.17
C ASP A 95 -11.40 -1.49 5.69
N GLU A 96 -10.54 -2.30 5.08
CA GLU A 96 -10.27 -3.67 5.54
C GLU A 96 -9.57 -3.70 6.91
N ILE A 97 -8.69 -2.74 7.24
CA ILE A 97 -8.14 -2.63 8.60
C ILE A 97 -9.25 -2.31 9.61
N LYS A 98 -10.19 -1.39 9.28
CA LYS A 98 -11.32 -1.08 10.16
C LYS A 98 -12.25 -2.29 10.35
N LYS A 99 -12.48 -3.08 9.31
CA LYS A 99 -13.27 -4.34 9.39
C LYS A 99 -12.63 -5.39 10.30
N GLU A 100 -11.33 -5.33 10.53
CA GLU A 100 -10.63 -6.17 11.52
C GLU A 100 -10.82 -5.69 12.97
N GLY A 101 -11.59 -4.61 13.19
CA GLY A 101 -11.95 -4.08 14.51
C GLY A 101 -11.00 -3.01 15.04
N PHE A 102 -10.05 -2.54 14.22
CA PHE A 102 -9.15 -1.45 14.60
C PHE A 102 -9.78 -0.09 14.32
N GLU A 103 -9.70 0.80 15.30
CA GLU A 103 -10.10 2.20 15.16
C GLU A 103 -8.89 3.11 15.13
N PHE A 104 -8.87 4.05 14.19
CA PHE A 104 -7.80 5.02 14.05
C PHE A 104 -8.33 6.31 13.42
N SER A 105 -7.68 7.42 13.77
CA SER A 105 -8.02 8.78 13.34
C SER A 105 -7.50 9.09 11.94
N GLY A 106 -7.74 10.32 11.49
CA GLY A 106 -7.23 10.83 10.23
C GLY A 106 -5.70 10.82 10.13
N VAL A 107 -5.22 10.71 8.89
CA VAL A 107 -3.79 10.77 8.54
C VAL A 107 -3.57 11.61 7.29
N ASP A 108 -2.40 12.21 7.24
CA ASP A 108 -1.85 12.85 6.05
C ASP A 108 -0.87 11.89 5.40
N ILE A 109 -1.01 11.69 4.09
CA ILE A 109 -0.21 10.76 3.31
C ILE A 109 0.31 11.47 2.06
N VAL A 110 1.59 11.30 1.75
CA VAL A 110 2.18 11.59 0.44
C VAL A 110 2.81 10.33 -0.10
N ILE A 111 2.44 9.97 -1.33
CA ILE A 111 2.87 8.75 -2.01
C ILE A 111 3.71 9.14 -3.23
N ASP A 112 4.85 8.48 -3.38
CA ASP A 112 5.70 8.53 -4.57
C ASP A 112 6.25 7.13 -4.86
N GLY A 113 7.04 6.98 -5.92
CA GLY A 113 7.72 5.73 -6.20
C GLY A 113 8.34 5.68 -7.58
N ASN A 114 9.12 4.64 -7.82
CA ASN A 114 9.82 4.43 -9.08
C ASN A 114 9.35 3.18 -9.84
N ILE A 115 8.26 2.53 -9.40
CA ILE A 115 7.67 1.38 -10.09
C ILE A 115 7.07 1.84 -11.43
N PRO A 116 7.56 1.34 -12.58
CA PRO A 116 6.99 1.70 -13.88
C PRO A 116 5.53 1.25 -14.02
N HIS A 117 4.66 2.16 -14.47
CA HIS A 117 3.26 1.84 -14.72
C HIS A 117 3.11 0.79 -15.83
N GLY A 118 2.22 -0.18 -15.63
CA GLY A 118 1.89 -1.19 -16.65
C GLY A 118 2.98 -2.25 -16.89
N ALA A 119 4.09 -2.24 -16.14
CA ALA A 119 5.17 -3.21 -16.32
C ALA A 119 4.90 -4.59 -15.71
N GLY A 120 3.69 -4.84 -15.18
CA GLY A 120 3.35 -6.10 -14.52
C GLY A 120 4.13 -6.34 -13.22
N LEU A 121 4.66 -5.29 -12.58
CA LEU A 121 5.49 -5.35 -11.36
C LEU A 121 4.68 -5.22 -10.04
N SER A 122 3.35 -5.27 -10.14
CA SER A 122 2.40 -5.13 -9.03
C SER A 122 2.55 -3.86 -8.21
N SER A 123 2.44 -2.74 -8.92
CA SER A 123 2.36 -1.41 -8.30
C SER A 123 1.16 -1.27 -7.35
N SER A 124 0.03 -1.97 -7.57
CA SER A 124 -1.12 -1.96 -6.66
C SER A 124 -0.78 -2.65 -5.34
N ALA A 125 -0.32 -3.89 -5.39
CA ALA A 125 0.06 -4.65 -4.19
C ALA A 125 1.18 -3.96 -3.37
N SER A 126 2.14 -3.33 -4.05
CA SER A 126 3.18 -2.52 -3.37
C SER A 126 2.57 -1.37 -2.57
N LEU A 127 1.63 -0.63 -3.17
CA LEU A 127 0.91 0.44 -2.49
C LEU A 127 0.06 -0.08 -1.34
N GLU A 128 -0.71 -1.15 -1.56
CA GLU A 128 -1.61 -1.74 -0.55
C GLU A 128 -0.84 -2.21 0.68
N VAL A 129 0.20 -3.01 0.48
CA VAL A 129 1.05 -3.51 1.57
C VAL A 129 1.78 -2.36 2.27
N GLY A 130 2.25 -1.38 1.50
CA GLY A 130 2.90 -0.19 2.03
C GLY A 130 1.99 0.61 2.96
N ILE A 131 0.75 0.88 2.53
CA ILE A 131 -0.26 1.58 3.35
C ILE A 131 -0.62 0.76 4.57
N GLY A 132 -0.86 -0.55 4.42
CA GLY A 132 -1.23 -1.41 5.52
C GLY A 132 -0.15 -1.45 6.60
N TYR A 133 1.11 -1.55 6.18
CA TYR A 133 2.25 -1.49 7.10
C TYR A 133 2.41 -0.12 7.75
N ALA A 134 2.32 0.97 6.96
CA ALA A 134 2.43 2.33 7.47
C ALA A 134 1.37 2.64 8.53
N ILE A 135 0.11 2.24 8.30
CA ILE A 135 -1.00 2.42 9.26
C ILE A 135 -0.78 1.57 10.50
N SER A 136 -0.40 0.30 10.34
CA SER A 136 -0.09 -0.58 11.48
C SER A 136 0.99 0.03 12.38
N GLU A 137 2.02 0.62 11.79
CA GLU A 137 3.16 1.20 12.52
C GLU A 137 2.87 2.57 13.13
N ILE A 138 2.04 3.39 12.47
CA ILE A 138 1.66 4.71 12.98
C ILE A 138 0.70 4.59 14.16
N PHE A 139 -0.23 3.63 14.11
CA PHE A 139 -1.23 3.41 15.15
C PHE A 139 -0.91 2.24 16.09
N GLU A 140 0.26 1.61 15.93
CA GLU A 140 0.74 0.52 16.79
C GLU A 140 -0.24 -0.67 16.85
N LEU A 141 -0.82 -1.04 15.71
CA LEU A 141 -1.90 -2.04 15.61
C LEU A 141 -1.42 -3.49 15.80
N GLY A 142 -0.10 -3.73 15.72
CA GLY A 142 0.49 -5.07 15.90
C GLY A 142 0.17 -6.07 14.80
N LEU A 143 -0.15 -5.61 13.58
CA LEU A 143 -0.44 -6.49 12.45
C LEU A 143 0.82 -7.20 11.96
N SER A 144 0.75 -8.51 11.76
CA SER A 144 1.83 -9.28 11.12
C SER A 144 1.93 -8.96 9.63
N ARG A 145 3.08 -9.26 9.01
CA ARG A 145 3.30 -9.05 7.56
C ARG A 145 2.32 -9.87 6.72
N GLU A 146 2.07 -11.12 7.12
CA GLU A 146 1.11 -12.01 6.47
C GLU A 146 -0.31 -11.46 6.57
N LYS A 147 -0.67 -10.89 7.73
CA LYS A 147 -1.97 -10.26 7.91
C LYS A 147 -2.13 -9.01 7.04
N ILE A 148 -1.07 -8.20 6.92
CA ILE A 148 -1.04 -7.04 6.01
C ILE A 148 -1.22 -7.49 4.55
N ALA A 149 -0.57 -8.59 4.14
CA ALA A 149 -0.75 -9.13 2.79
C ALA A 149 -2.21 -9.54 2.52
N ILE A 150 -2.85 -10.22 3.47
CA ILE A 150 -4.26 -10.62 3.37
C ILE A 150 -5.17 -9.39 3.30
N ILE A 151 -4.90 -8.36 4.10
CA ILE A 151 -5.66 -7.10 4.07
C ILE A 151 -5.54 -6.42 2.70
N GLY A 152 -4.32 -6.33 2.14
CA GLY A 152 -4.09 -5.78 0.80
C GLY A 152 -4.88 -6.54 -0.28
N GLN A 153 -4.78 -7.87 -0.25
CA GLN A 153 -5.52 -8.72 -1.21
C GLN A 153 -7.04 -8.50 -1.10
N ARG A 154 -7.58 -8.41 0.13
CA ARG A 154 -9.00 -8.12 0.34
C ARG A 154 -9.38 -6.73 -0.13
N ALA A 155 -8.53 -5.73 0.07
CA ALA A 155 -8.76 -4.38 -0.45
C ALA A 155 -8.91 -4.39 -1.97
N GLU A 156 -8.01 -5.06 -2.68
CA GLU A 156 -8.07 -5.20 -4.14
C GLU A 156 -9.36 -5.93 -4.58
N ASN A 157 -9.67 -7.05 -3.92
CA ASN A 157 -10.77 -7.94 -4.27
C ASN A 157 -12.16 -7.40 -3.92
N ASN A 158 -12.30 -6.71 -2.79
CA ASN A 158 -13.59 -6.33 -2.20
C ASN A 158 -13.90 -4.85 -2.38
N PHE A 159 -12.89 -3.99 -2.36
CA PHE A 159 -13.07 -2.54 -2.47
C PHE A 159 -12.80 -2.03 -3.88
N VAL A 160 -11.64 -2.38 -4.46
CA VAL A 160 -11.29 -1.95 -5.82
C VAL A 160 -12.08 -2.75 -6.86
N GLY A 161 -12.32 -4.03 -6.59
CA GLY A 161 -13.06 -4.96 -7.46
C GLY A 161 -12.20 -5.68 -8.49
N ALA A 162 -10.87 -5.62 -8.36
CA ALA A 162 -9.93 -6.33 -9.23
C ALA A 162 -9.62 -7.69 -8.60
N LYS A 163 -10.16 -8.77 -9.18
CA LYS A 163 -9.98 -10.12 -8.62
C LYS A 163 -8.56 -10.64 -8.82
N CYS A 164 -7.88 -10.95 -7.71
CA CYS A 164 -6.49 -11.43 -7.69
C CYS A 164 -6.26 -12.52 -6.61
N GLY A 165 -5.21 -13.33 -6.81
CA GLY A 165 -4.66 -14.22 -5.79
C GLY A 165 -3.78 -13.49 -4.79
N ILE A 166 -3.12 -14.20 -3.88
CA ILE A 166 -2.39 -13.62 -2.73
C ILE A 166 -0.90 -13.36 -3.02
N MET A 167 -0.39 -13.91 -4.14
CA MET A 167 1.05 -13.98 -4.44
C MET A 167 1.75 -12.62 -4.30
N ASP A 168 1.19 -11.60 -4.94
CA ASP A 168 1.78 -10.27 -5.05
C ASP A 168 1.92 -9.61 -3.67
N GLN A 169 0.82 -9.53 -2.93
CA GLN A 169 0.82 -8.94 -1.60
C GLN A 169 1.70 -9.74 -0.63
N PHE A 170 1.72 -11.07 -0.73
CA PHE A 170 2.49 -11.90 0.18
C PHE A 170 4.00 -11.75 0.00
N VAL A 171 4.50 -11.85 -1.23
CA VAL A 171 5.94 -11.70 -1.50
C VAL A 171 6.42 -10.28 -1.18
N ILE A 172 5.59 -9.27 -1.42
CA ILE A 172 5.92 -7.87 -1.10
C ILE A 172 5.99 -7.69 0.42
N ALA A 173 5.08 -8.28 1.18
CA ALA A 173 5.05 -8.12 2.64
C ALA A 173 6.12 -8.93 3.37
N THR A 174 6.50 -10.11 2.84
CA THR A 174 7.35 -11.10 3.55
C THR A 174 8.73 -11.27 2.93
N GLY A 175 8.98 -10.66 1.76
CA GLY A 175 10.22 -10.77 1.01
C GLY A 175 11.45 -10.42 1.86
N LYS A 176 12.54 -11.15 1.62
CA LYS A 176 13.83 -10.94 2.29
C LYS A 176 14.91 -10.71 1.24
N LYS A 177 15.87 -9.85 1.58
CA LYS A 177 17.03 -9.60 0.74
C LYS A 177 17.73 -10.93 0.42
N ASP A 178 18.05 -11.13 -0.86
CA ASP A 178 18.75 -12.32 -1.38
C ASP A 178 17.93 -13.62 -1.35
N PHE A 179 16.61 -13.56 -1.13
CA PHE A 179 15.72 -14.74 -1.15
C PHE A 179 14.55 -14.59 -2.13
N CYS A 180 14.13 -15.73 -2.69
CA CYS A 180 12.82 -15.90 -3.31
C CYS A 180 11.87 -16.57 -2.30
N VAL A 181 10.57 -16.47 -2.53
CA VAL A 181 9.55 -17.11 -1.69
C VAL A 181 8.88 -18.21 -2.50
N LEU A 182 8.80 -19.43 -1.96
CA LEU A 182 7.94 -20.48 -2.49
C LEU A 182 6.60 -20.40 -1.76
N LEU A 183 5.53 -20.19 -2.51
CA LEU A 183 4.15 -20.08 -2.02
C LEU A 183 3.31 -21.22 -2.57
#